data_AF-A0A101HV13-F1
#
_entry.id   AF-A0A101HV13-F1
#
_cell.length_a   1.000
_cell.length_b   1.000
_cell.length_c   1.000
_cell.angle_alpha   90.00
_cell.angle_beta   90.00
_cell.angle_gamma   90.00
#
_symmetry.space_group_name_H-M   'P 1'
#
loop_
_entity.id
_entity.type
_entity.pdbx_description
1 polymer ?
#
loop_
_entity_poly.entity_id
_entity_poly.type
_entity_poly.pdbx_seq_one_letter_code
_entity_poly.pdbx_strand_id
1 'polypeptide(L)' 'GRDSGRFYLIVGMENQAGVWVADGEGRKVEKPKKKNVKHLKFYDIMAPAVVEKSSRGRRITNEDVRNELKSIVCQNL' A
#
# COMPACT_ATOMS: atom_id res chain seq x y z
N GLY A 1 -15.86 -5.43 -7.10
CA GLY A 1 -16.11 -6.01 -5.76
C GLY A 1 -16.25 -4.91 -4.72
N ARG A 2 -16.41 -5.22 -3.43
CA ARG A 2 -16.67 -4.21 -2.37
C ARG A 2 -15.63 -3.08 -2.28
N ASP A 3 -14.38 -3.37 -2.65
CA ASP A 3 -13.27 -2.41 -2.60
C ASP A 3 -12.93 -1.83 -3.99
N SER A 4 -13.86 -1.91 -4.95
CA SER A 4 -13.64 -1.33 -6.29
C SER A 4 -13.37 0.17 -6.19
N GLY A 5 -12.36 0.66 -6.93
CA GLY A 5 -11.97 2.07 -6.93
C GLY A 5 -11.10 2.50 -5.74
N ARG A 6 -10.77 1.61 -4.80
CA ARG A 6 -9.86 1.94 -3.70
C ARG A 6 -8.41 1.67 -4.10
N PHE A 7 -7.54 2.61 -3.73
CA PHE A 7 -6.09 2.48 -3.87
C PHE A 7 -5.48 1.91 -2.58
N TYR A 8 -4.36 1.22 -2.73
CA TYR A 8 -3.61 0.66 -1.62
C TYR A 8 -2.11 0.68 -1.93
N LEU A 9 -1.28 0.73 -0.89
CA LEU A 9 0.13 0.39 -1.00
C LEU A 9 0.35 -1.11 -0.75
N ILE A 10 1.27 -1.71 -1.49
CA ILE A 10 1.78 -3.05 -1.18
C ILE A 10 2.77 -2.90 -0.01
N VAL A 11 2.48 -3.57 1.10
CA VAL A 11 3.28 -3.50 2.34
C VAL A 11 3.96 -4.83 2.68
N GLY A 12 3.78 -5.85 1.85
CA GLY A 12 4.44 -7.14 2.02
C GLY A 12 4.15 -8.09 0.87
N MET A 13 5.05 -9.04 0.68
CA MET A 13 4.91 -10.14 -0.28
C MET A 13 4.81 -11.45 0.50
N GLU A 14 3.85 -12.30 0.13
CA GLU A 14 3.66 -13.60 0.79
C GLU A 14 4.24 -14.74 -0.06
N ASN A 15 4.08 -14.67 -1.39
CA ASN A 15 4.62 -15.57 -2.41
C ASN A 15 4.38 -14.98 -3.82
N GLN A 16 4.50 -15.78 -4.88
CA GLN A 16 4.30 -15.34 -6.28
C GLN A 16 2.86 -14.88 -6.60
N ALA A 17 1.86 -15.30 -5.82
CA ALA A 17 0.45 -15.07 -6.14
C ALA A 17 -0.27 -14.11 -5.16
N GLY A 18 0.34 -13.82 -4.01
CA GLY A 18 -0.27 -13.09 -2.91
C GLY A 18 0.59 -11.93 -2.39
N VAL A 19 -0.06 -10.78 -2.23
CA VAL A 19 0.52 -9.59 -1.61
C VAL A 19 -0.35 -9.11 -0.44
N TRP A 20 0.29 -8.37 0.46
CA TRP A 20 -0.37 -7.67 1.56
C TRP A 20 -0.50 -6.20 1.21
N VAL A 21 -1.71 -5.65 1.35
CA VAL A 21 -1.99 -4.26 1.00
C VAL A 21 -2.60 -3.47 2.16
N ALA A 22 -2.25 -2.19 2.26
CA ALA A 22 -2.74 -1.27 3.28
C ALA A 22 -3.05 0.12 2.70
N ASP A 23 -4.03 0.80 3.27
CA ASP A 23 -4.39 2.20 2.95
C ASP A 23 -4.19 3.14 4.16
N GLY A 24 -3.84 2.60 5.33
CA GLY A 24 -3.63 3.38 6.55
C GLY A 24 -4.94 3.88 7.20
N GLU A 25 -6.10 3.47 6.70
CA GLU A 25 -7.40 3.86 7.25
C GLU A 25 -8.30 2.62 7.46
N GLY A 26 -8.89 2.11 6.38
CA GLY A 26 -9.72 0.90 6.43
C GLY A 26 -8.90 -0.38 6.58
N ARG A 27 -7.68 -0.39 6.05
CA ARG A 27 -6.69 -1.48 6.11
C ARG A 27 -5.38 -0.93 6.66
N LYS A 28 -5.20 -1.14 7.97
CA LYS A 28 -4.03 -0.68 8.73
C LYS A 28 -2.77 -1.50 8.38
N VAL A 29 -1.61 -0.90 8.55
CA VAL A 29 -0.29 -1.54 8.37
C VAL A 29 -0.14 -2.75 9.28
N GLU A 30 -0.67 -2.69 10.50
CA GLU A 30 -0.65 -3.80 11.46
C GLU A 30 -1.68 -4.91 11.14
N LYS A 31 -2.68 -4.62 10.30
CA LYS A 31 -3.71 -5.58 9.88
C LYS A 31 -3.95 -5.44 8.36
N PRO A 32 -2.93 -5.72 7.54
CA PRO A 32 -3.02 -5.53 6.11
C PRO A 32 -3.99 -6.54 5.50
N LYS A 33 -4.51 -6.21 4.33
CA LYS A 33 -5.41 -7.09 3.60
C LYS A 33 -4.60 -8.00 2.68
N LYS A 34 -4.86 -9.30 2.72
CA LYS A 34 -4.35 -10.24 1.72
C LYS A 34 -5.06 -10.02 0.38
N LYS A 35 -4.29 -9.88 -0.69
CA LYS A 35 -4.80 -9.84 -2.06
C LYS A 35 -4.08 -10.81 -2.97
N ASN A 36 -4.87 -11.58 -3.72
CA ASN A 36 -4.37 -12.24 -4.91
C ASN A 36 -4.04 -11.18 -5.99
N VAL A 37 -2.84 -11.26 -6.56
CA VAL A 37 -2.34 -10.33 -7.59
C VAL A 37 -3.28 -10.23 -8.79
N LYS A 38 -3.99 -11.31 -9.16
CA LYS A 38 -4.88 -11.37 -10.33
C LYS A 38 -6.12 -10.46 -10.28
N HIS A 39 -6.46 -9.91 -9.10
CA HIS A 39 -7.53 -8.90 -9.01
C HIS A 39 -7.00 -7.49 -8.69
N LEU A 40 -5.69 -7.26 -8.80
CA LEU A 40 -5.10 -5.93 -8.61
C LEU A 40 -4.87 -5.33 -9.99
N LYS A 41 -5.12 -4.02 -10.10
CA LYS A 41 -4.51 -3.22 -11.15
C LYS A 41 -3.25 -2.62 -10.54
N PHE A 42 -2.09 -2.97 -11.08
CA PHE A 42 -0.82 -2.44 -10.62
C PHE A 42 -0.55 -1.09 -11.26
N TYR A 43 0.06 -0.21 -10.50
CA TYR A 43 0.63 1.05 -10.96
C TYR A 43 2.13 0.96 -10.69
N ASP A 44 2.94 1.26 -11.69
CA ASP A 44 4.40 1.24 -11.58
C ASP A 44 4.89 2.51 -10.88
N ILE A 45 4.43 2.70 -9.64
CA ILE A 45 4.66 3.87 -8.81
C ILE A 45 5.17 3.39 -7.46
N MET A 46 6.29 3.96 -7.03
CA MET A 46 6.82 3.75 -5.69
C MET A 46 6.28 4.81 -4.72
N ALA A 47 6.25 4.45 -3.45
CA ALA A 47 5.91 5.31 -2.32
C ALA A 47 7.21 5.79 -1.65
N PRO A 48 7.93 6.77 -2.23
CA PRO A 48 9.27 7.16 -1.79
C PRO A 48 9.38 7.42 -0.30
N ALA A 49 8.42 8.13 0.33
CA ALA A 49 8.52 8.44 1.76
C ALA A 49 8.42 7.19 2.63
N VAL A 50 7.58 6.23 2.23
CA VAL A 50 7.42 4.94 2.93
C VAL A 50 8.63 4.05 2.70
N VAL A 51 9.17 4.01 1.47
CA VAL A 51 10.37 3.24 1.11
C VAL A 51 11.59 3.74 1.87
N GLU A 52 11.80 5.05 1.92
CA GLU A 52 12.90 5.68 2.66
C GLU A 52 12.81 5.41 4.17
N LYS A 53 11.61 5.44 4.74
CA LYS A 53 11.40 5.12 6.16
C LYS A 53 11.71 3.65 6.43
N SER A 54 11.22 2.76 5.56
CA SER A 54 11.48 1.32 5.63
C SER A 54 12.97 0.98 5.53
N SER A 55 13.68 1.57 4.57
CA SER A 55 15.10 1.30 4.33
C SER A 55 15.99 1.74 5.49
N ARG A 56 15.54 2.71 6.30
CA ARG A 56 16.20 3.15 7.54
C ARG A 56 15.79 2.33 8.77
N GLY A 57 15.03 1.25 8.62
CA GLY A 57 14.53 0.44 9.72
C GLY A 57 13.53 1.17 10.63
N ARG A 58 12.98 2.31 10.18
CA ARG A 58 11.99 3.07 10.96
C ARG A 58 10.62 2.44 10.80
N ARG A 59 9.84 2.43 11.89
CA ARG A 59 8.47 1.93 11.87
C ARG A 59 7.62 2.75 10.90
N ILE A 60 6.96 2.06 9.98
CA ILE A 60 5.93 2.62 9.11
C ILE A 60 4.61 2.66 9.89
N THR A 61 3.95 3.82 9.90
CA THR A 61 2.68 4.06 10.58
C THR A 61 1.52 4.11 9.57
N ASN A 62 0.31 4.02 10.08
CA ASN A 62 -0.90 4.22 9.29
C ASN A 62 -0.99 5.64 8.69
N GLU A 63 -0.44 6.64 9.38
CA GLU A 63 -0.39 8.01 8.89
C GLU A 63 0.59 8.15 7.72
N ASP A 64 1.77 7.52 7.79
CA ASP A 64 2.74 7.53 6.68
C ASP A 64 2.10 6.97 5.40
N VAL A 65 1.43 5.81 5.51
CA VAL A 65 0.76 5.17 4.36
C VAL A 65 -0.37 6.04 3.81
N ARG A 66 -1.21 6.62 4.68
CA ARG A 66 -2.34 7.45 4.24
C ARG A 66 -1.87 8.71 3.51
N ASN A 67 -0.88 9.41 4.07
CA ASN A 67 -0.35 10.63 3.50
C ASN A 67 0.33 10.36 2.16
N GLU A 68 1.14 9.31 2.09
CA GLU A 68 1.86 8.95 0.88
C GLU A 68 0.92 8.46 -0.23
N LEU A 69 -0.04 7.59 0.11
CA LEU A 69 -1.04 7.11 -0.84
C LEU A 69 -1.90 8.26 -1.39
N LYS A 70 -2.29 9.22 -0.53
CA LYS A 70 -3.00 10.43 -0.96
C LYS A 70 -2.13 11.28 -1.89
N SER A 71 -0.86 11.48 -1.55
CA SER A 71 0.10 12.23 -2.38
C SER A 71 0.22 11.62 -3.77
N ILE A 72 0.42 10.30 -3.85
CA ILE A 72 0.55 9.57 -5.12
C ILE A 72 -0.71 9.72 -5.96
N VAL A 73 -1.88 9.47 -5.38
CA VAL A 73 -3.16 9.51 -6.11
C VAL A 73 -3.44 10.92 -6.62
N CYS A 74 -3.21 11.97 -5.83
CA CYS A 74 -3.45 13.34 -6.29
C CYS A 74 -2.46 13.84 -7.35
N GLN A 75 -1.26 13.26 -7.44
CA GLN A 75 -0.19 13.74 -8.33
C GLN A 75 -0.03 12.91 -9.62
N ASN A 76 -0.48 11.65 -9.63
CA ASN A 76 -0.08 10.70 -10.68
C ASN A 76 -1.24 9.89 -11.29
N LEU A 77 -2.48 10.05 -10.80
CA LEU A 77 -3.65 9.28 -11.22
C LEU A 77 -4.89 10.17 -11.37
#